data_AF-A0AAW3YUR6-F1
#
_entry.id   AF-A0AAW3YUR6-F1
#
_cell.length_a   1.000
_cell.length_b   1.000
_cell.length_c   1.000
_cell.angle_alpha   90.00
_cell.angle_beta   90.00
_cell.angle_gamma   90.00
#
_symmetry.space_group_name_H-M   'P 1'
#
loop_
_entity.id
_entity.type
_entity.pdbx_description
1 polymer ?
#
loop_
_entity_poly.entity_id
_entity_poly.type
_entity_poly.pdbx_seq_one_letter_code
_entity_poly.pdbx_strand_id
1 'polypeptide(L)' 'MDKYDATNDHYCYQGSSTLINKLGIKNIDDLESAERKVTVLTIQNNLL' A
#
# COMPACT_ATOMS: atom_id res chain seq x y z
N MET A 1 3.89 20.93 -2.88
CA MET A 1 3.64 19.77 -3.76
C MET A 1 2.13 19.62 -3.78
N ASP A 2 1.46 20.35 -4.68
CA ASP A 2 0.00 20.57 -4.65
C ASP A 2 -0.69 19.89 -5.84
N LYS A 3 -0.86 18.57 -5.80
CA LYS A 3 -1.75 17.90 -6.78
C LYS A 3 -2.66 16.83 -6.20
N TYR A 4 -2.40 16.37 -4.98
CA TYR A 4 -3.24 15.41 -4.29
C TYR A 4 -3.26 15.82 -2.83
N ASP A 5 -4.36 16.45 -2.44
CA ASP A 5 -4.65 16.75 -1.04
C ASP A 5 -4.87 15.40 -0.34
N ALA A 6 -3.78 14.66 -0.05
CA ALA A 6 -3.79 13.33 0.56
C ALA A 6 -4.57 13.34 1.89
N THR A 7 -4.73 14.53 2.46
CA THR A 7 -5.58 14.89 3.57
C THR A 7 -7.05 14.47 3.40
N ASN A 8 -7.56 14.29 2.17
CA ASN A 8 -8.94 13.87 1.87
C ASN A 8 -9.05 12.69 0.88
N ASP A 9 -7.98 11.92 0.68
CA ASP A 9 -8.05 10.75 -0.18
C ASP A 9 -8.81 9.60 0.52
N HIS A 10 -9.95 9.19 -0.05
CA HIS A 10 -10.77 8.08 0.47
C HIS A 10 -10.06 6.72 0.44
N TYR A 11 -8.98 6.59 -0.34
CA TYR A 11 -8.19 5.38 -0.41
C TYR A 11 -7.05 5.35 0.61
N CYS A 12 -6.75 6.47 1.26
CA CYS A 12 -5.70 6.56 2.27
C CYS A 12 -6.28 6.53 3.68
N TYR A 13 -5.48 6.10 4.65
CA TYR A 13 -5.82 6.32 6.05
C TYR A 13 -5.90 7.82 6.34
N GLN A 14 -6.88 8.23 7.15
CA GLN A 14 -7.08 9.64 7.50
C GLN A 14 -5.78 10.27 8.03
N GLY A 15 -5.37 11.38 7.43
CA GLY A 15 -4.14 12.10 7.80
C GLY A 15 -2.83 11.40 7.39
N SER A 16 -2.91 10.40 6.52
CA SER A 16 -1.76 9.67 5.97
C SER A 16 -1.84 9.62 4.45
N SER A 17 -0.69 9.48 3.81
CA SER A 17 -0.58 9.15 2.38
C SER A 17 -0.52 7.63 2.14
N THR A 18 -0.73 6.82 3.18
CA THR A 18 -0.67 5.35 3.08
C THR A 18 -2.04 4.79 2.73
N LEU A 19 -2.07 3.94 1.70
CA LEU A 19 -3.30 3.31 1.21
C LEU A 19 -3.89 2.32 2.22
N ILE A 20 -5.22 2.30 2.31
CA ILE A 20 -5.99 1.30 3.05
C ILE A 20 -5.73 -0.06 2.39
N ASN A 21 -5.21 -1.00 3.17
CA ASN A 21 -4.83 -2.31 2.69
C ASN A 21 -5.35 -3.41 3.61
N LYS A 22 -5.39 -4.65 3.10
CA LYS A 22 -5.92 -5.82 3.81
C LYS A 22 -5.09 -6.25 5.01
N LEU A 23 -3.84 -5.75 5.13
CA LEU A 23 -2.92 -6.07 6.22
C LEU A 23 -2.99 -5.03 7.35
N GLY A 24 -3.72 -3.93 7.16
CA GLY A 24 -3.84 -2.87 8.16
C GLY A 24 -2.58 -2.02 8.34
N ILE A 25 -1.62 -2.07 7.40
CA ILE A 25 -0.33 -1.40 7.51
C ILE A 25 -0.51 0.10 7.23
N LYS A 26 -0.08 0.98 8.15
CA LYS A 26 -0.25 2.44 8.04
C LYS A 26 1.03 3.21 7.77
N ASN A 27 2.18 2.54 7.81
CA ASN A 27 3.47 3.07 7.41
C ASN A 27 3.69 2.74 5.93
N ILE A 28 4.12 3.72 5.14
CA ILE A 28 4.24 3.60 3.70
C ILE A 28 5.38 2.66 3.27
N ASP A 29 6.50 2.67 3.98
CA ASP A 29 7.67 1.83 3.68
C ASP A 29 7.38 0.35 4.01
N ASP A 30 6.70 0.10 5.12
CA ASP A 30 6.24 -1.22 5.51
C ASP A 30 5.22 -1.78 4.51
N LEU A 31 4.32 -0.92 4.01
CA LEU A 31 3.32 -1.31 3.02
C LEU A 31 4.00 -1.71 1.71
N GLU A 32 4.92 -0.89 1.20
CA GLU A 32 5.65 -1.19 -0.03
C GLU A 32 6.43 -2.51 0.09
N SER A 33 7.11 -2.73 1.22
CA SER A 33 7.85 -3.97 1.49
C SER A 33 6.93 -5.19 1.48
N ALA A 34 5.75 -5.08 2.09
CA ALA A 34 4.76 -6.15 2.13
C ALA A 34 4.17 -6.43 0.74
N GLU A 35 3.80 -5.39 -0.02
CA GLU A 35 3.27 -5.53 -1.38
C GLU A 35 4.26 -6.21 -2.30
N ARG A 36 5.54 -5.81 -2.24
CA ARG A 36 6.60 -6.44 -3.04
C ARG A 36 6.74 -7.93 -2.74
N LYS A 37 6.66 -8.33 -1.47
CA LYS A 37 6.69 -9.75 -1.06
C LYS A 37 5.49 -10.51 -1.61
N VAL A 38 4.28 -9.95 -1.51
CA VAL A 38 3.06 -10.56 -2.04
C VAL A 38 3.16 -10.76 -3.55
N THR A 39 3.66 -9.77 -4.29
CA THR A 39 3.88 -9.89 -5.74
C THR A 39 4.86 -11.01 -6.07
N VAL A 40 6.00 -11.10 -5.38
CA VAL A 40 6.97 -12.18 -5.59
C VAL A 40 6.35 -13.55 -5.34
N LEU A 41 5.63 -13.73 -4.23
CA LEU A 41 4.96 -15.00 -3.91
C LEU A 41 3.88 -15.36 -4.94
N THR A 42 3.11 -14.37 -5.40
CA THR A 42 2.05 -14.58 -6.41
C THR A 42 2.66 -15.01 -7.74
N ILE A 43 3.76 -14.39 -8.17
CA ILE A 43 4.46 -14.78 -9.39
C ILE A 43 5.02 -16.20 -9.26
N GLN A 44 5.65 -16.53 -8.14
CA GLN A 44 6.20 -17.87 -7.90
C GLN A 44 5.10 -18.95 -7.91
N ASN A 45 3.95 -18.67 -7.28
CA ASN A 45 2.81 -19.59 -7.26
C ASN A 45 2.10 -19.71 -8.62
N ASN A 46 2.15 -18.67 -9.46
CA ASN A 46 1.54 -18.68 -10.79
C ASN A 46 2.47 -19.25 -11.89
N LEU A 47 3.73 -19.56 -11.57
CA LEU A 47 4.72 -20.16 -12.48
C LEU A 47 4.94 -21.67 -12.20
N LEU A 48 4.13 -22.26 -11.33
CA LEU A 48 4.05 -23.70 -11.04
C LEU A 48 2.74 -24.27 -11.61
#